data_AF-A0AAE1YCV4-F1
#
_entry.id   AF-A0AAE1YCV4-F1
#
_cell.length_a   1.000
_cell.length_b   1.000
_cell.length_c   1.000
_cell.angle_alpha   90.00
_cell.angle_beta   90.00
_cell.angle_gamma   90.00
#
_symmetry.space_group_name_H-M   'P 1'
#
loop_
_entity.id
_entity.type
_entity.pdbx_description
1 polymer ?
#
loop_
_entity_poly.entity_id
_entity_poly.type
_entity_poly.pdbx_seq_one_letter_code
_entity_poly.pdbx_strand_id
1 'polypeptide(L)'
;MEATSCLISFFPPSLNKLTLTGCGILDHHMNEIGKLPNLQTLKLEFGYFQSGKWEANDGEFCQLQFLLMENLSLANWAADDTHFPRLEHLVIRLCRYLEEIPLAIGDIPTLKVIEVRGCNPSAVASARAIQEAQLDVGNDDLQVRILGY
;
A
#
# COMPACT_ATOMS: atom_id res chain seq x y z
N MET A 1 -25.86 2.84 19.43
CA MET A 1 -25.04 2.95 20.65
C MET A 1 -23.61 2.78 20.19
N GLU A 2 -22.90 3.90 20.13
CA GLU A 2 -21.58 4.06 19.50
C GLU A 2 -20.50 3.34 20.29
N ALA A 3 -19.63 2.64 19.58
CA ALA A 3 -18.31 2.27 20.04
C ALA A 3 -17.36 2.25 18.83
N THR A 4 -17.20 3.40 18.17
CA THR A 4 -16.06 3.63 17.29
C THR A 4 -14.84 3.86 18.17
N SER A 5 -14.14 2.78 18.46
CA SER A 5 -12.80 2.80 19.03
C SER A 5 -11.87 3.49 18.02
N CYS A 6 -11.69 4.79 18.17
CA CYS A 6 -10.81 5.58 17.33
C CYS A 6 -9.34 5.27 17.66
N LEU A 7 -8.70 4.39 16.87
CA LEU A 7 -7.28 4.01 17.03
C LEU A 7 -6.35 5.22 16.97
N ILE A 8 -6.76 6.29 16.26
CA ILE A 8 -6.02 7.55 16.16
C ILE A 8 -5.72 8.14 17.54
N SER A 9 -6.65 8.03 18.50
CA SER A 9 -6.44 8.57 19.85
C SER A 9 -5.46 7.76 20.69
N PHE A 10 -5.19 6.50 20.29
CA PHE A 10 -4.20 5.64 20.93
C PHE A 10 -2.78 5.87 20.40
N PHE A 11 -2.64 6.49 19.21
CA PHE A 11 -1.34 6.77 18.63
C PHE A 11 -0.85 8.18 19.00
N PRO A 12 0.44 8.32 19.35
CA PRO A 12 1.00 9.64 19.58
C PRO A 12 0.97 10.45 18.27
N PRO A 13 0.71 11.76 18.33
CA PRO A 13 0.64 12.59 17.12
C PRO A 13 1.98 12.66 16.37
N SER A 14 3.09 12.36 17.02
CA SER A 14 4.43 12.26 16.43
C SER A 14 4.73 10.93 15.75
N LEU A 15 3.80 9.96 15.76
CA LEU A 15 4.01 8.65 15.15
C LEU A 15 4.24 8.80 13.64
N ASN A 16 5.45 8.45 13.21
CA ASN A 16 5.85 8.50 11.81
C ASN A 16 6.12 7.12 11.20
N LYS A 17 6.21 6.08 12.01
CA LYS A 17 6.38 4.70 11.56
C LYS A 17 5.43 3.80 12.31
N LEU A 18 4.66 3.01 11.57
CA LEU A 18 3.75 2.01 12.10
C LEU A 18 4.03 0.68 11.44
N THR A 19 4.23 -0.35 12.25
CA THR A 19 4.28 -1.75 11.82
C THR A 19 3.15 -2.50 12.49
N LEU A 20 2.30 -3.15 11.70
CA LEU A 20 1.25 -4.05 12.17
C LEU A 20 1.61 -5.47 11.74
N THR A 21 1.85 -6.33 12.72
CA THR A 21 2.26 -7.72 12.48
C THR A 21 1.25 -8.69 13.07
N GLY A 22 0.73 -9.61 12.27
CA GLY A 22 -0.18 -10.67 12.76
C GLY A 22 -1.56 -10.16 13.20
N CYS A 23 -2.00 -9.00 12.70
CA CYS A 23 -3.27 -8.38 13.08
C CYS A 23 -4.42 -8.75 12.13
N GLY A 24 -5.64 -8.82 12.67
CA GLY A 24 -6.86 -8.75 11.87
C GLY A 24 -7.14 -7.31 11.47
N ILE A 25 -7.19 -7.03 10.18
CA ILE A 25 -7.39 -5.69 9.62
C ILE A 25 -8.83 -5.61 9.11
N LEU A 26 -9.57 -4.67 9.70
CA LEU A 26 -10.91 -4.27 9.29
C LEU A 26 -10.79 -3.01 8.45
N ASP A 27 -11.73 -2.81 7.53
CA ASP A 27 -11.70 -1.67 6.61
C ASP A 27 -11.57 -0.33 7.37
N HIS A 28 -12.30 -0.16 8.47
CA HIS A 28 -12.23 1.07 9.28
C HIS A 28 -10.86 1.29 9.97
N HIS A 29 -10.08 0.24 10.25
CA HIS A 29 -8.74 0.40 10.82
C HIS A 29 -7.81 1.11 9.84
N MET A 30 -7.89 0.78 8.54
CA MET A 30 -7.08 1.41 7.51
C MET A 30 -7.43 2.88 7.34
N ASN A 31 -8.72 3.21 7.40
CA ASN A 31 -9.17 4.60 7.32
C ASN A 31 -8.67 5.45 8.50
N GLU A 32 -8.57 4.84 9.69
CA GLU A 32 -8.01 5.50 10.87
C GLU A 32 -6.49 5.68 10.78
N ILE A 33 -5.77 4.65 10.33
CA ILE A 33 -4.32 4.73 10.11
C ILE A 33 -3.99 5.76 9.02
N GLY A 34 -4.80 5.82 7.96
CA GLY A 34 -4.66 6.77 6.87
C GLY A 34 -4.74 8.23 7.32
N LYS A 35 -5.44 8.51 8.42
CA LYS A 35 -5.58 9.86 8.97
C LYS A 35 -4.45 10.28 9.90
N LEU A 36 -3.46 9.41 10.15
CA LEU A 36 -2.32 9.74 11.01
C LEU A 36 -1.46 10.83 10.35
N PRO A 37 -1.34 12.03 10.97
CA PRO A 37 -0.87 13.23 10.28
C PRO A 37 0.63 13.23 9.96
N ASN A 38 1.41 12.36 10.60
CA ASN A 38 2.87 12.29 10.44
C ASN A 38 3.35 10.92 9.94
N LEU A 39 2.43 10.01 9.58
CA LEU A 39 2.77 8.64 9.20
C LEU A 39 3.52 8.62 7.85
N GLN A 40 4.81 8.30 7.92
CA GLN A 40 5.71 8.22 6.76
C GLN A 40 6.02 6.79 6.34
N THR A 41 5.99 5.85 7.29
CA THR A 41 6.27 4.44 7.03
C THR A 41 5.13 3.59 7.57
N LEU A 42 4.51 2.81 6.70
CA LEU A 42 3.53 1.80 7.06
C LEU A 42 4.04 0.43 6.63
N LYS A 43 4.06 -0.50 7.57
CA LYS A 43 4.38 -1.91 7.31
C LYS A 43 3.23 -2.77 7.79
N LEU A 44 2.69 -3.57 6.89
CA LEU A 44 1.65 -4.55 7.17
C LEU A 44 2.28 -5.93 6.93
N GLU A 45 2.43 -6.72 7.98
CA GLU A 45 3.14 -7.99 7.94
C GLU A 45 2.23 -9.09 8.51
N PHE A 46 2.07 -10.21 7.80
CA PHE A 46 1.24 -11.34 8.26
C PHE A 46 -0.20 -10.92 8.65
N GLY A 47 -0.73 -9.88 8.01
CA GLY A 47 -2.03 -9.30 8.30
C GLY A 47 -3.19 -10.03 7.61
N TYR A 48 -4.33 -10.14 8.30
CA TYR A 48 -5.54 -10.74 7.76
C TYR A 48 -6.60 -9.68 7.47
N PHE A 49 -6.86 -9.38 6.19
CA PHE A 49 -7.94 -8.48 5.77
C PHE A 49 -9.27 -9.24 5.79
N GLN A 50 -10.19 -8.87 6.68
CA GLN A 50 -11.45 -9.62 6.85
C GLN A 50 -12.33 -9.58 5.59
N SER A 51 -12.35 -8.46 4.89
CA SER A 51 -13.07 -8.29 3.61
C SER A 51 -12.29 -8.88 2.42
N GLY A 52 -11.00 -9.20 2.60
CA GLY A 52 -10.06 -9.48 1.52
C GLY A 52 -9.75 -8.27 0.64
N LYS A 53 -10.20 -7.07 1.03
CA LYS A 53 -10.07 -5.86 0.25
C LYS A 53 -9.45 -4.73 1.05
N TRP A 54 -8.76 -3.84 0.35
CA TRP A 54 -8.31 -2.57 0.90
C TRP A 54 -8.62 -1.47 -0.11
N GLU A 55 -9.51 -0.56 0.27
CA GLU A 55 -9.83 0.64 -0.48
C GLU A 55 -9.26 1.84 0.28
N ALA A 56 -8.31 2.54 -0.33
CA ALA A 56 -7.82 3.81 0.19
C ALA A 56 -8.82 4.91 -0.17
N ASN A 57 -8.98 5.91 0.70
CA ASN A 57 -9.91 7.02 0.49
C ASN A 57 -9.18 8.36 0.33
N ASP A 58 -9.88 9.34 -0.26
CA ASP A 58 -9.42 10.72 -0.39
C ASP A 58 -8.90 11.29 0.94
N GLY A 59 -7.70 11.88 0.88
CA GLY A 59 -7.08 12.55 2.03
C GLY A 59 -6.47 11.60 3.08
N GLU A 60 -6.43 10.30 2.81
CA GLU A 60 -5.68 9.34 3.63
C GLU A 60 -4.20 9.29 3.21
N PHE A 61 -3.34 8.77 4.09
CA PHE A 61 -1.92 8.48 3.85
C PHE A 61 -1.10 9.66 3.25
N CYS A 62 -1.50 10.90 3.53
CA CYS A 62 -0.93 12.10 2.90
C CYS A 62 0.58 12.31 3.15
N GLN A 63 1.14 11.70 4.20
CA GLN A 63 2.56 11.77 4.54
C GLN A 63 3.33 10.48 4.23
N LEU A 64 2.65 9.46 3.72
CA LEU A 64 3.23 8.13 3.56
C LEU A 64 4.27 8.14 2.44
N GLN A 65 5.50 7.77 2.78
CA GLN A 65 6.64 7.67 1.86
C GLN A 65 7.03 6.21 1.57
N PHE A 66 6.75 5.31 2.51
CA PHE A 66 7.10 3.90 2.39
C PHE A 66 5.92 3.03 2.81
N LEU A 67 5.52 2.12 1.92
CA LEU A 67 4.52 1.08 2.17
C LEU A 67 5.13 -0.30 1.95
N LEU A 68 5.09 -1.13 3.00
CA LEU A 68 5.36 -2.56 2.91
C LEU A 68 4.08 -3.35 3.13
N MET A 69 3.79 -4.24 2.20
CA MET A 69 2.76 -5.26 2.29
C MET A 69 3.44 -6.63 2.22
N GLU A 70 3.47 -7.34 3.35
CA GLU A 70 4.13 -8.65 3.45
C GLU A 70 3.17 -9.72 3.97
N ASN A 71 2.97 -10.76 3.17
CA ASN A 71 2.18 -11.94 3.52
C ASN A 71 0.76 -11.57 4.02
N LEU A 72 0.07 -10.74 3.24
CA LEU A 72 -1.29 -10.30 3.56
C LEU A 72 -2.34 -11.20 2.89
N SER A 73 -3.45 -11.44 3.57
CA SER A 73 -4.65 -12.04 2.96
C SER A 73 -5.49 -11.01 2.17
N LEU A 74 -4.81 -10.16 1.41
CA LEU A 74 -5.40 -9.11 0.60
C LEU A 74 -5.52 -9.60 -0.85
N ALA A 75 -6.73 -9.63 -1.38
CA ALA A 75 -7.01 -10.01 -2.76
C ALA A 75 -7.14 -8.80 -3.67
N ASN A 76 -7.96 -7.82 -3.27
CA ASN A 76 -8.22 -6.62 -4.06
C ASN A 76 -7.69 -5.39 -3.34
N TRP A 77 -6.75 -4.71 -3.97
CA TRP A 77 -6.30 -3.39 -3.53
C TRP A 77 -6.89 -2.36 -4.49
N ALA A 78 -7.65 -1.40 -3.96
CA ALA A 78 -8.24 -0.29 -4.70
C ALA A 78 -7.62 1.01 -4.21
N ALA A 79 -6.90 1.70 -5.10
CA ALA A 79 -6.29 2.99 -4.84
C ALA A 79 -6.07 3.75 -6.15
N ASP A 80 -6.00 5.08 -6.06
CA ASP A 80 -5.61 5.96 -7.13
C ASP A 80 -4.30 6.71 -6.80
N ASP A 81 -3.90 7.61 -7.70
CA ASP A 81 -2.70 8.43 -7.60
C ASP A 81 -2.78 9.51 -6.51
N THR A 82 -4.00 9.87 -6.09
CA THR A 82 -4.25 10.92 -5.11
C THR A 82 -4.23 10.42 -3.66
N HIS A 83 -4.51 9.13 -3.45
CA HIS A 83 -4.54 8.51 -2.13
C HIS A 83 -3.15 8.38 -1.46
N PHE A 84 -2.06 8.46 -2.22
CA PHE A 84 -0.70 8.28 -1.72
C PHE A 84 0.27 9.34 -2.28
N PRO A 85 0.02 10.64 -2.07
CA PRO A 85 0.66 11.71 -2.84
C PRO A 85 2.17 11.86 -2.60
N ARG A 86 2.71 11.23 -1.54
CA ARG A 86 4.13 11.28 -1.15
C ARG A 86 4.83 9.93 -1.19
N LEU A 87 4.18 8.89 -1.72
CA LEU A 87 4.72 7.54 -1.69
C LEU A 87 5.93 7.43 -2.61
N GLU A 88 7.08 7.11 -2.04
CA GLU A 88 8.34 6.94 -2.77
C GLU A 88 8.66 5.46 -3.04
N HIS A 89 8.23 4.59 -2.12
CA HIS A 89 8.59 3.18 -2.13
C HIS A 89 7.40 2.29 -1.80
N LEU A 90 7.06 1.42 -2.75
CA LEU A 90 6.10 0.34 -2.58
C LEU A 90 6.84 -1.01 -2.59
N VAL A 91 6.66 -1.80 -1.53
CA VAL A 91 7.23 -3.14 -1.42
C VAL A 91 6.13 -4.14 -1.13
N ILE A 92 5.97 -5.13 -2.00
CA ILE A 92 4.98 -6.19 -1.88
C ILE A 92 5.68 -7.55 -1.86
N ARG A 93 5.51 -8.30 -0.79
CA ARG A 93 6.19 -9.57 -0.55
C ARG A 93 5.21 -10.64 -0.15
N LEU A 94 5.31 -11.82 -0.75
CA LEU A 94 4.55 -13.00 -0.33
C LEU A 94 3.01 -12.80 -0.31
N CYS A 95 2.49 -11.76 -0.97
CA CYS A 95 1.06 -11.51 -1.11
C CYS A 95 0.52 -12.39 -2.24
N ARG A 96 0.24 -13.65 -1.93
CA ARG A 96 -0.17 -14.67 -2.91
C ARG A 96 -1.61 -14.51 -3.40
N TYR A 97 -2.43 -13.79 -2.65
CA TYR A 97 -3.83 -13.55 -2.98
C TYR A 97 -4.03 -12.27 -3.79
N LEU A 98 -3.07 -11.35 -3.76
CA LEU A 98 -3.19 -10.05 -4.43
C LEU A 98 -3.33 -10.27 -5.94
N GLU A 99 -4.45 -9.85 -6.50
CA GLU A 99 -4.76 -10.03 -7.91
C GLU A 99 -3.98 -9.03 -8.75
N GLU A 100 -3.95 -7.76 -8.36
CA GLU A 100 -3.25 -6.71 -9.10
C GLU A 100 -2.80 -5.56 -8.19
N ILE A 101 -1.84 -4.79 -8.71
CA ILE A 101 -1.50 -3.45 -8.24
C ILE A 101 -2.29 -2.46 -9.10
N PRO A 102 -3.04 -1.52 -8.51
CA PRO A 102 -3.77 -0.52 -9.29
C PRO A 102 -2.83 0.26 -10.21
N LEU A 103 -3.19 0.39 -11.49
CA LEU A 103 -2.35 1.08 -12.48
C LEU A 103 -2.05 2.53 -12.08
N ALA A 104 -3.02 3.22 -11.48
CA ALA A 104 -2.91 4.60 -11.01
C ALA A 104 -1.82 4.80 -9.95
N ILE A 105 -1.36 3.74 -9.26
CA ILE A 105 -0.17 3.83 -8.40
C ILE A 105 1.06 4.28 -9.20
N GLY A 106 1.17 3.87 -10.47
CA GLY A 106 2.22 4.31 -11.37
C GLY A 106 2.25 5.81 -11.62
N ASP A 107 1.10 6.48 -11.51
CA ASP A 107 0.95 7.90 -11.79
C ASP A 107 1.29 8.79 -10.59
N ILE A 108 1.62 8.18 -9.43
CA ILE A 108 2.09 8.92 -8.25
C ILE A 108 3.43 9.59 -8.58
N PRO A 109 3.51 10.94 -8.60
CA PRO A 109 4.70 11.64 -9.10
C PRO A 109 5.97 11.43 -8.25
N THR A 110 5.80 11.02 -7.00
CA THR A 110 6.92 10.81 -6.05
C THR A 110 7.42 9.37 -6.03
N LEU A 111 6.73 8.45 -6.72
CA LEU A 111 7.03 7.03 -6.67
C LEU A 111 8.31 6.72 -7.46
N LYS A 112 9.28 6.10 -6.78
CA LYS A 112 10.59 5.77 -7.35
C LYS A 112 10.79 4.27 -7.50
N VAL A 113 10.20 3.48 -6.62
CA VAL A 113 10.43 2.03 -6.59
C VAL A 113 9.15 1.26 -6.30
N ILE A 114 8.92 0.23 -7.12
CA ILE A 114 8.00 -0.86 -6.84
C ILE A 114 8.81 -2.16 -6.76
N GLU A 115 8.82 -2.80 -5.61
CA GLU A 115 9.42 -4.13 -5.42
C GLU A 115 8.31 -5.17 -5.25
N VAL A 116 8.32 -6.23 -6.06
CA VAL A 116 7.39 -7.35 -5.94
C VAL A 116 8.19 -8.64 -5.79
N ARG A 117 7.91 -9.40 -4.73
CA ARG A 117 8.62 -10.66 -4.43
C ARG A 117 7.67 -11.76 -4.02
N GLY A 118 7.75 -12.91 -4.69
CA GLY A 118 6.97 -14.11 -4.32
C GLY A 118 5.46 -13.89 -4.24
N CYS A 119 4.91 -13.01 -5.09
CA CYS A 119 3.48 -12.72 -5.20
C CYS A 119 2.84 -13.51 -6.35
N ASN A 120 1.51 -13.40 -6.48
CA ASN A 120 0.78 -13.97 -7.62
C ASN A 120 1.35 -13.47 -8.96
N PRO A 121 1.49 -14.34 -9.99
CA PRO A 121 1.81 -13.92 -11.35
C PRO A 121 0.98 -12.73 -11.88
N SER A 122 -0.29 -12.59 -11.49
CA SER A 122 -1.13 -11.46 -11.89
C SER A 122 -0.66 -10.13 -11.29
N ALA A 123 -0.29 -10.10 -10.00
CA ALA A 123 0.30 -8.91 -9.36
C ALA A 123 1.67 -8.56 -9.95
N VAL A 124 2.45 -9.57 -10.36
CA VAL A 124 3.71 -9.36 -11.09
C VAL A 124 3.44 -8.75 -12.48
N ALA A 125 2.41 -9.23 -13.19
CA ALA A 125 2.02 -8.70 -14.48
C ALA A 125 1.54 -7.24 -14.38
N SER A 126 0.73 -6.89 -13.38
CA SER A 126 0.31 -5.49 -13.17
C SER A 126 1.50 -4.58 -12.83
N ALA A 127 2.47 -5.05 -12.04
CA ALA A 127 3.68 -4.27 -11.76
C ALA A 127 4.49 -3.98 -13.04
N ARG A 128 4.58 -4.94 -13.96
CA ARG A 128 5.22 -4.74 -15.26
C ARG A 128 4.43 -3.79 -16.16
N ALA A 129 3.11 -3.91 -16.18
CA ALA A 129 2.24 -3.00 -16.93
C ALA A 129 2.40 -1.55 -16.46
N ILE A 130 2.53 -1.31 -15.15
CA ILE A 130 2.88 0.00 -14.60
C ILE A 130 4.21 0.50 -15.15
N GLN A 131 5.24 -0.34 -15.16
CA GLN A 131 6.55 0.04 -15.72
C GLN A 131 6.46 0.39 -17.20
N GLU A 132 5.81 -0.43 -18.00
CA GLU A 132 5.62 -0.22 -19.44
C GLU A 132 4.86 1.09 -19.71
N ALA A 133 3.77 1.34 -18.98
CA ALA A 133 3.01 2.59 -19.10
C ALA A 133 3.85 3.83 -18.77
N GLN A 134 4.72 3.76 -17.75
CA GLN A 134 5.61 4.87 -17.40
C GLN A 134 6.72 5.08 -18.43
N LEU A 135 7.27 4.02 -19.02
CA LEU A 135 8.24 4.13 -20.11
C LEU A 135 7.61 4.74 -21.38
N ASP A 136 6.36 4.40 -21.70
CA ASP A 136 5.64 4.94 -22.86
C ASP A 136 5.44 6.46 -22.78
N VAL A 137 5.34 7.01 -21.57
CA VAL A 137 5.27 8.47 -21.33
C VAL A 137 6.63 9.12 -21.06
N GLY A 138 7.72 8.35 -21.17
CA GLY A 138 9.10 8.82 -21.01
C GLY A 138 9.57 8.97 -19.56
N ASN A 139 8.91 8.33 -18.59
CA ASN A 139 9.34 8.27 -17.20
C ASN A 139 10.24 7.06 -16.95
N ASP A 140 11.55 7.27 -17.08
CA ASP A 140 12.58 6.25 -16.81
C ASP A 140 12.98 6.19 -15.32
N ASP A 141 12.48 7.09 -14.48
CA ASP A 141 12.88 7.19 -13.06
C ASP A 141 12.25 6.10 -12.19
N LEU A 142 11.07 5.60 -12.58
CA LEU A 142 10.38 4.53 -11.85
C LEU A 142 11.06 3.17 -12.06
N GLN A 143 11.55 2.60 -10.96
CA GLN A 143 12.19 1.28 -10.97
C GLN A 143 11.24 0.19 -10.47
N VAL A 144 10.82 -0.71 -11.36
CA VAL A 144 10.08 -1.92 -10.97
C VAL A 144 11.05 -3.10 -10.85
N ARG A 145 11.04 -3.75 -9.69
CA ARG A 145 11.94 -4.85 -9.33
C ARG A 145 11.14 -6.09 -8.99
N ILE A 146 11.24 -7.12 -9.83
CA ILE A 146 10.61 -8.42 -9.59
C ILE A 146 11.67 -9.40 -9.07
N LEU A 147 11.49 -9.91 -7.85
CA LEU A 147 12.48 -10.74 -7.16
C LEU A 147 11.90 -12.13 -6.83
N GLY A 148 12.60 -13.19 -7.27
CA GLY A 148 12.30 -14.58 -6.90
C GLY A 148 11.15 -15.23 -7.68
N TYR A 149 11.42 -16.44 -8.17
CA TYR A 149 10.45 -17.42 -8.67
C TYR A 149 10.30 -18.53 -7.64
#